data_AF-A0A5S3QIB9-F1
#
_entry.id   AF-A0A5S3QIB9-F1
#
_cell.length_a   1.000
_cell.length_b   1.000
_cell.length_c   1.000
_cell.angle_alpha   90.00
_cell.angle_beta   90.00
_cell.angle_gamma   90.00
#
_symmetry.space_group_name_H-M   'P 1'
#
loop_
_entity.id
_entity.type
_entity.pdbx_description
1 polymer ?
#
loop_
_entity_poly.entity_id
_entity_poly.type
_entity_poly.pdbx_seq_one_letter_code
_entity_poly.pdbx_strand_id
1 'polypeptide(L)'
;MSYFAIQVRTGSEIEVKEMMTELLSRTGYQGVQSIYAMETYTEIVSAKTDQLHPHELTSSDISDHLYSQRLQVSLSNLRVAYEHIQDHHDSKSINIKEEYREQIKAITSKLKNIRNDSKKISSVLPGYILLELDNNFHYLPSHLYHMMVSIPKVSGIPSRMNIPEQEVSAFLKEVAMSAEVELQFDEILSYQESKKKEENLLHEANECVGTEREKELLRTMDDMDTDLEQEINDLKPSSYPIIERIKAWVKNKRKTVTMPVSLFYAIYQEAKGAVPAKYSSSDFIHRLRRWIQKHEVVLE
;
A
#
# COMPACT_ATOMS: atom_id res chain seq x y z
N MET A 1 -6.46 22.31 -23.91
CA MET A 1 -6.88 21.25 -22.99
C MET A 1 -7.78 21.83 -21.93
N SER A 2 -8.83 21.10 -21.55
CA SER A 2 -9.66 21.45 -20.40
C SER A 2 -9.70 20.31 -19.39
N TYR A 3 -9.76 20.68 -18.12
CA TYR A 3 -9.75 19.78 -16.98
C TYR A 3 -11.05 19.90 -16.20
N PHE A 4 -11.62 18.76 -15.83
CA PHE A 4 -12.82 18.70 -14.99
C PHE A 4 -12.60 17.70 -13.87
N ALA A 5 -13.02 18.05 -12.66
CA ALA A 5 -13.03 17.13 -11.53
C ALA A 5 -14.35 16.36 -11.50
N ILE A 6 -14.29 15.07 -11.22
CA ILE A 6 -15.44 14.19 -11.06
C ILE A 6 -15.39 13.66 -9.64
N GLN A 7 -16.47 13.84 -8.89
CA GLN A 7 -16.61 13.31 -7.55
C GLN A 7 -17.11 11.87 -7.60
N VAL A 8 -16.38 10.99 -6.94
CA VAL A 8 -16.66 9.55 -6.87
C VAL A 8 -16.71 9.09 -5.42
N ARG A 9 -17.27 7.91 -5.20
CA ARG A 9 -17.21 7.27 -3.89
C ARG A 9 -15.76 6.98 -3.52
N THR A 10 -15.34 7.42 -2.34
CA THR A 10 -13.99 7.19 -1.82
C THR A 10 -13.63 5.70 -1.87
N GLY A 11 -12.45 5.39 -2.41
CA GLY A 11 -11.94 4.03 -2.61
C GLY A 11 -12.46 3.34 -3.88
N SER A 12 -13.24 4.02 -4.70
CA SER A 12 -13.75 3.52 -5.99
C SER A 12 -13.18 4.28 -7.20
N GLU A 13 -12.14 5.09 -7.00
CA GLU A 13 -11.56 5.97 -8.02
C GLU A 13 -11.04 5.17 -9.23
N ILE A 14 -10.28 4.11 -8.97
CA ILE A 14 -9.69 3.24 -9.99
C ILE A 14 -10.79 2.48 -10.74
N GLU A 15 -11.76 1.94 -10.01
CA GLU A 15 -12.87 1.19 -10.60
C GLU A 15 -13.72 2.09 -11.52
N VAL A 16 -14.00 3.32 -11.09
CA VAL A 16 -14.73 4.30 -11.90
C VAL A 16 -13.93 4.72 -13.11
N LYS A 17 -12.61 4.94 -13.00
CA LYS A 17 -11.74 5.22 -14.15
C LYS A 17 -11.80 4.09 -15.18
N GLU A 18 -11.71 2.83 -14.77
CA GLU A 18 -11.82 1.68 -15.69
C GLU A 18 -13.20 1.60 -16.34
N MET A 19 -14.29 1.77 -15.56
CA MET A 19 -15.65 1.80 -16.11
C MET A 19 -15.86 2.97 -17.09
N MET A 20 -15.31 4.15 -16.79
CA MET A 20 -15.35 5.31 -17.67
C MET A 20 -14.62 5.04 -18.97
N THR A 21 -13.42 4.47 -18.89
CA THR A 21 -12.59 4.13 -20.05
C THR A 21 -13.32 3.12 -20.94
N GLU A 22 -13.90 2.09 -20.34
CA GLU A 22 -14.70 1.10 -21.06
C GLU A 22 -15.94 1.75 -21.73
N LEU A 23 -16.66 2.61 -21.03
CA LEU A 23 -17.84 3.28 -21.57
C LEU A 23 -17.47 4.22 -22.74
N LEU A 24 -16.41 5.00 -22.61
CA LEU A 24 -15.89 5.86 -23.69
C LEU A 24 -15.48 5.05 -24.91
N SER A 25 -14.82 3.90 -24.71
CA SER A 25 -14.44 3.01 -25.80
C SER A 25 -15.66 2.42 -26.53
N ARG A 26 -16.71 2.01 -25.78
CA ARG A 26 -17.95 1.47 -26.34
C ARG A 26 -18.75 2.50 -27.12
N THR A 27 -18.73 3.76 -26.66
CA THR A 27 -19.43 4.87 -27.33
C THR A 27 -18.63 5.47 -28.49
N GLY A 28 -17.34 5.11 -28.62
CA GLY A 28 -16.45 5.65 -29.65
C GLY A 28 -16.13 7.13 -29.45
N TYR A 29 -16.28 7.65 -28.23
CA TYR A 29 -16.02 9.07 -27.96
C TYR A 29 -14.51 9.32 -27.82
N GLN A 30 -13.96 10.13 -28.74
CA GLN A 30 -12.51 10.41 -28.81
C GLN A 30 -12.11 11.76 -28.20
N GLY A 31 -13.04 12.55 -27.65
CA GLY A 31 -12.71 13.89 -27.12
C GLY A 31 -12.15 13.90 -25.70
N VAL A 32 -11.95 12.73 -25.09
CA VAL A 32 -11.30 12.56 -23.79
C VAL A 32 -9.86 12.16 -24.06
N GLN A 33 -8.91 13.00 -23.62
CA GLN A 33 -7.49 12.76 -23.77
C GLN A 33 -7.01 11.76 -22.71
N SER A 34 -7.40 11.98 -21.47
CA SER A 34 -6.95 11.16 -20.35
C SER A 34 -7.90 11.25 -19.14
N ILE A 35 -7.84 10.22 -18.29
CA ILE A 35 -8.58 10.13 -17.02
C ILE A 35 -7.57 9.83 -15.93
N TYR A 36 -7.38 10.78 -15.02
CA TYR A 36 -6.44 10.67 -13.91
C TYR A 36 -7.17 10.32 -12.62
N ALA A 37 -7.01 9.09 -12.15
CA ALA A 37 -7.41 8.68 -10.79
C ALA A 37 -6.32 8.96 -9.73
N MET A 38 -5.20 9.57 -10.14
CA MET A 38 -4.01 9.85 -9.33
C MET A 38 -3.57 8.61 -8.54
N GLU A 39 -3.26 7.55 -9.28
CA GLU A 39 -2.91 6.24 -8.73
C GLU A 39 -1.50 6.27 -8.16
N THR A 40 -1.39 5.88 -6.90
CA THR A 40 -0.13 5.48 -6.28
C THR A 40 -0.18 4.01 -5.93
N TYR A 41 0.98 3.38 -5.87
CA TYR A 41 1.10 2.02 -5.39
C TYR A 41 2.09 1.94 -4.24
N THR A 42 1.77 1.04 -3.32
CA THR A 42 2.66 0.58 -2.27
C THR A 42 3.08 -0.84 -2.61
N GLU A 43 4.36 -1.06 -2.87
CA GLU A 43 4.92 -2.40 -3.08
C GLU A 43 5.27 -3.00 -1.70
N ILE A 44 4.69 -4.17 -1.39
CA ILE A 44 4.95 -4.86 -0.14
C ILE A 44 6.15 -5.78 -0.35
N VAL A 45 7.25 -5.50 0.33
CA VAL A 45 8.45 -6.33 0.27
C VAL A 45 8.38 -7.33 1.41
N SER A 46 8.22 -8.61 1.06
CA SER A 46 8.30 -9.72 2.00
C SER A 46 9.60 -10.50 1.79
N ALA A 47 10.03 -11.26 2.80
CA ALA A 47 11.22 -12.13 2.71
C ALA A 47 11.16 -13.21 1.60
N LYS A 48 10.02 -13.34 0.89
CA LYS A 48 9.82 -14.25 -0.24
C LYS A 48 9.93 -13.56 -1.60
N THR A 49 10.03 -12.23 -1.63
CA THR A 49 10.00 -11.44 -2.86
C THR A 49 11.44 -11.13 -3.27
N ASP A 50 12.01 -11.95 -4.15
CA ASP A 50 13.43 -11.85 -4.55
C ASP A 50 13.73 -10.66 -5.48
N GLN A 51 12.71 -10.06 -6.08
CA GLN A 51 12.88 -8.94 -7.03
C GLN A 51 11.82 -7.88 -6.78
N LEU A 52 12.28 -6.65 -6.52
CA LEU A 52 11.46 -5.45 -6.63
C LEU A 52 11.31 -5.14 -8.11
N HIS A 53 10.08 -5.00 -8.59
CA HIS A 53 9.81 -4.48 -9.92
C HIS A 53 9.35 -3.03 -9.78
N PRO A 54 10.30 -2.08 -9.67
CA PRO A 54 10.00 -0.65 -9.51
C PRO A 54 9.31 -0.04 -10.72
N HIS A 55 9.16 -0.79 -11.81
CA HIS A 55 8.53 -0.28 -13.00
C HIS A 55 7.01 -0.34 -12.87
N GLU A 56 6.44 0.79 -13.31
CA GLU A 56 5.07 1.16 -13.63
C GLU A 56 3.96 0.17 -13.27
N LEU A 57 2.87 0.72 -12.71
CA LEU A 57 1.60 0.00 -12.56
C LEU A 57 1.20 -0.62 -13.89
N THR A 58 1.21 -1.96 -13.97
CA THR A 58 0.74 -2.67 -15.15
C THR A 58 -0.78 -2.80 -15.12
N SER A 59 -1.39 -2.95 -16.30
CA SER A 59 -2.84 -3.22 -16.38
C SER A 59 -3.23 -4.52 -15.65
N SER A 60 -2.32 -5.50 -15.60
CA SER A 60 -2.50 -6.71 -14.77
C SER A 60 -2.61 -6.37 -13.29
N ASP A 61 -1.75 -5.50 -12.75
CA ASP A 61 -1.79 -5.11 -11.34
C ASP A 61 -3.12 -4.44 -10.97
N ILE A 62 -3.63 -3.57 -11.85
CA ILE A 62 -4.93 -2.92 -11.68
C ILE A 62 -6.06 -3.96 -11.68
N SER A 63 -6.01 -4.92 -12.61
CA SER A 63 -7.02 -5.98 -12.69
C SER A 63 -7.02 -6.89 -11.46
N ASP A 64 -5.84 -7.23 -10.93
CA ASP A 64 -5.68 -8.04 -9.72
C ASP A 64 -6.17 -7.29 -8.48
N HIS A 65 -5.89 -5.99 -8.41
CA HIS A 65 -6.40 -5.13 -7.35
C HIS A 65 -7.94 -5.09 -7.35
N LEU A 66 -8.56 -4.82 -8.49
CA LEU A 66 -10.02 -4.79 -8.63
C LEU A 66 -10.63 -6.17 -8.35
N TYR A 67 -9.98 -7.25 -8.77
CA TYR A 67 -10.40 -8.60 -8.45
C TYR A 67 -10.35 -8.88 -6.95
N SER A 68 -9.27 -8.48 -6.28
CA SER A 68 -9.12 -8.59 -4.82
C SER A 68 -10.20 -7.80 -4.08
N GLN A 69 -10.52 -6.58 -4.52
CA GLN A 69 -11.63 -5.80 -3.96
C GLN A 69 -12.98 -6.52 -4.10
N ARG A 70 -13.28 -7.09 -5.28
CA ARG A 70 -14.50 -7.87 -5.50
C ARG A 70 -14.57 -9.09 -4.58
N LEU A 71 -13.47 -9.80 -4.39
CA LEU A 71 -13.39 -10.92 -3.46
C LEU A 71 -13.62 -10.49 -2.00
N GLN A 72 -13.10 -9.32 -1.59
CA GLN A 72 -13.35 -8.78 -0.24
C GLN A 72 -14.82 -8.44 -0.03
N VAL A 73 -15.47 -7.79 -0.99
CA VAL A 73 -16.91 -7.51 -0.94
C VAL A 73 -17.72 -8.80 -0.89
N SER A 74 -17.38 -9.77 -1.74
CA SER A 74 -18.03 -11.10 -1.74
C SER A 74 -17.88 -11.80 -0.38
N LEU A 75 -16.70 -11.75 0.23
CA LEU A 75 -16.43 -12.34 1.53
C LEU A 75 -17.19 -11.62 2.65
N SER A 76 -17.29 -10.28 2.59
CA SER A 76 -18.11 -9.51 3.53
C SER A 76 -19.57 -9.91 3.43
N ASN A 77 -20.11 -10.01 2.22
CA ASN A 77 -21.50 -10.41 2.00
C ASN A 77 -21.77 -11.84 2.48
N LEU A 78 -20.84 -12.77 2.26
CA LEU A 78 -20.95 -14.15 2.76
C LEU A 78 -20.89 -14.23 4.28
N ARG A 79 -20.09 -13.38 4.94
CA ARG A 79 -20.06 -13.31 6.41
C ARG A 79 -21.39 -12.82 6.98
N VAL A 80 -21.95 -11.76 6.40
CA VAL A 80 -23.28 -11.25 6.80
C VAL A 80 -24.35 -12.32 6.56
N ALA A 81 -24.33 -12.99 5.42
CA ALA A 81 -25.26 -14.08 5.13
C ALA A 81 -25.12 -15.26 6.11
N TYR A 82 -23.89 -15.60 6.50
CA TYR A 82 -23.62 -16.64 7.49
C TYR A 82 -24.13 -16.25 8.89
N GLU A 83 -23.93 -15.00 9.31
CA GLU A 83 -24.44 -14.47 10.58
C GLU A 83 -25.98 -14.55 10.63
N HIS A 84 -26.68 -14.19 9.55
CA HIS A 84 -28.14 -14.31 9.49
C HIS A 84 -28.66 -15.74 9.61
N ILE A 85 -27.87 -16.74 9.18
CA ILE A 85 -28.27 -18.15 9.26
C ILE A 85 -27.82 -18.78 10.59
N GLN A 86 -26.97 -18.11 11.36
CA GLN A 86 -26.35 -18.66 12.58
C GLN A 86 -27.38 -19.12 13.62
N ASP A 87 -28.52 -18.43 13.73
CA ASP A 87 -29.56 -18.70 14.72
C ASP A 87 -30.53 -19.84 14.31
N HIS A 88 -30.46 -20.31 13.07
CA HIS A 88 -31.32 -21.40 12.58
C HIS A 88 -30.67 -22.78 12.81
N HIS A 89 -31.40 -23.70 13.46
CA HIS A 89 -30.92 -25.04 13.81
C HIS A 89 -31.51 -26.17 12.94
N ASP A 90 -32.25 -25.84 11.88
CA ASP A 90 -32.82 -26.85 10.97
C ASP A 90 -31.72 -27.61 10.22
N SER A 91 -31.96 -28.88 9.88
CA SER A 91 -31.02 -29.73 9.13
C SER A 91 -30.58 -29.11 7.79
N LYS A 92 -31.48 -28.39 7.12
CA LYS A 92 -31.18 -27.62 5.91
C LYS A 92 -30.24 -26.44 6.19
N SER A 93 -30.43 -25.76 7.31
CA SER A 93 -29.60 -24.61 7.73
C SER A 93 -28.19 -25.04 8.14
N ILE A 94 -28.03 -26.27 8.66
CA ILE A 94 -26.71 -26.86 8.95
C ILE A 94 -25.90 -27.06 7.67
N ASN A 95 -26.49 -27.64 6.62
CA ASN A 95 -25.80 -27.83 5.34
C ASN A 95 -25.38 -26.49 4.70
N ILE A 96 -26.26 -25.49 4.72
CA ILE A 96 -25.96 -24.15 4.18
C ILE A 96 -24.83 -23.47 4.97
N LYS A 97 -24.75 -23.67 6.29
CA LYS A 97 -23.64 -23.16 7.11
C LYS A 97 -22.30 -23.78 6.71
N GLU A 98 -22.28 -25.08 6.41
CA GLU A 98 -21.07 -25.77 5.96
C GLU A 98 -20.62 -25.25 4.60
N GLU A 99 -21.53 -25.10 3.64
CA GLU A 99 -21.24 -24.51 2.33
C GLU A 99 -20.66 -23.10 2.44
N TYR A 100 -21.25 -22.23 3.27
CA TYR A 100 -20.70 -20.89 3.49
C TYR A 100 -19.33 -20.91 4.16
N ARG A 101 -19.08 -21.82 5.11
CA ARG A 101 -17.74 -21.96 5.71
C ARG A 101 -16.70 -22.38 4.67
N GLU A 102 -17.04 -23.29 3.78
CA GLU A 102 -16.16 -23.73 2.70
C GLU A 102 -15.88 -22.59 1.71
N GLN A 103 -16.91 -21.86 1.29
CA GLN A 103 -16.76 -20.70 0.41
C GLN A 103 -15.92 -19.59 1.05
N ILE A 104 -16.13 -19.29 2.34
CA ILE A 104 -15.32 -18.33 3.09
C ILE A 104 -13.86 -18.79 3.14
N LYS A 105 -13.59 -20.07 3.42
CA LYS A 105 -12.23 -20.62 3.41
C LYS A 105 -11.58 -20.50 2.04
N ALA A 106 -12.31 -20.85 0.97
CA ALA A 106 -11.82 -20.81 -0.40
C ALA A 106 -11.53 -19.37 -0.88
N ILE A 107 -12.38 -18.39 -0.55
CA ILE A 107 -12.13 -16.99 -0.90
C ILE A 107 -10.98 -16.43 -0.07
N THR A 108 -10.88 -16.82 1.21
CA THR A 108 -9.77 -16.39 2.08
C THR A 108 -8.42 -16.91 1.59
N SER A 109 -8.33 -18.16 1.11
CA SER A 109 -7.10 -18.69 0.54
C SER A 109 -6.71 -17.98 -0.76
N LYS A 110 -7.68 -17.72 -1.66
CA LYS A 110 -7.46 -16.93 -2.88
C LYS A 110 -6.94 -15.52 -2.57
N LEU A 111 -7.55 -14.83 -1.61
CA LEU A 111 -7.10 -13.50 -1.17
C LEU A 111 -5.68 -13.52 -0.60
N LYS A 112 -5.30 -14.56 0.15
CA LYS A 112 -3.93 -14.71 0.66
C LYS A 112 -2.92 -14.88 -0.46
N ASN A 113 -3.25 -15.66 -1.50
CA ASN A 113 -2.35 -15.86 -2.63
C ASN A 113 -2.14 -14.56 -3.40
N ILE A 114 -3.22 -13.85 -3.75
CA ILE A 114 -3.13 -12.57 -4.47
C ILE A 114 -2.36 -11.53 -3.66
N ARG A 115 -2.62 -11.43 -2.35
CA ARG A 115 -2.01 -10.41 -1.49
C ARG A 115 -0.49 -10.57 -1.33
N ASN A 116 0.05 -11.78 -1.47
CA ASN A 116 1.49 -12.00 -1.37
C ASN A 116 2.25 -11.47 -2.59
N ASP A 117 1.56 -11.37 -3.74
CA ASP A 117 2.18 -11.03 -5.02
C ASP A 117 1.73 -9.64 -5.52
N SER A 118 0.63 -9.08 -5.00
CA SER A 118 0.02 -7.87 -5.53
C SER A 118 0.51 -6.57 -4.88
N LYS A 119 0.78 -5.55 -5.72
CA LYS A 119 0.97 -4.16 -5.29
C LYS A 119 -0.33 -3.60 -4.70
N LYS A 120 -0.25 -2.87 -3.59
CA LYS A 120 -1.41 -2.20 -3.00
C LYS A 120 -1.61 -0.86 -3.72
N ILE A 121 -2.66 -0.74 -4.50
CA ILE A 121 -2.98 0.49 -5.23
C ILE A 121 -3.89 1.37 -4.36
N SER A 122 -3.61 2.67 -4.34
CA SER A 122 -4.41 3.70 -3.69
C SER A 122 -4.53 4.92 -4.59
N SER A 123 -5.59 5.71 -4.41
CA SER A 123 -5.68 7.05 -5.01
C SER A 123 -5.11 8.07 -4.04
N VAL A 124 -4.32 9.01 -4.55
CA VAL A 124 -3.81 10.15 -3.76
C VAL A 124 -4.92 11.14 -3.41
N LEU A 125 -5.94 11.23 -4.27
CA LEU A 125 -7.05 12.16 -4.09
C LEU A 125 -8.34 11.37 -3.81
N PRO A 126 -8.65 11.08 -2.54
CA PRO A 126 -9.81 10.28 -2.20
C PRO A 126 -11.10 10.99 -2.62
N GLY A 127 -11.93 10.26 -3.36
CA GLY A 127 -13.24 10.71 -3.82
C GLY A 127 -13.23 11.59 -5.06
N TYR A 128 -12.11 11.75 -5.76
CA TYR A 128 -12.06 12.52 -7.00
C TYR A 128 -11.22 11.87 -8.10
N ILE A 129 -11.61 12.14 -9.34
CA ILE A 129 -10.90 11.81 -10.57
C ILE A 129 -10.82 13.08 -11.42
N LEU A 130 -9.69 13.32 -12.11
CA LEU A 130 -9.58 14.40 -13.08
C LEU A 130 -9.78 13.86 -14.51
N LEU A 131 -10.55 14.58 -15.29
CA LEU A 131 -10.80 14.32 -16.70
C LEU A 131 -10.13 15.40 -17.53
N GLU A 132 -9.30 15.02 -18.49
CA GLU A 132 -8.69 15.91 -19.48
C GLU A 132 -9.37 15.72 -20.83
N LEU A 133 -9.79 16.83 -21.43
CA LEU A 133 -10.36 16.87 -22.78
C LEU A 133 -9.40 17.59 -23.73
N ASP A 134 -9.33 17.12 -24.98
CA ASP A 134 -8.42 17.68 -25.99
C ASP A 134 -8.73 19.17 -26.29
N ASN A 135 -10.02 19.51 -26.31
CA ASN A 135 -10.49 20.85 -26.67
C ASN A 135 -10.60 21.78 -25.46
N ASN A 136 -10.39 23.09 -25.69
CA ASN A 136 -10.62 24.14 -24.68
C ASN A 136 -12.10 24.41 -24.45
N PHE A 137 -12.79 23.49 -23.79
CA PHE A 137 -14.16 23.71 -23.36
C PHE A 137 -14.19 24.56 -22.10
N HIS A 138 -14.96 25.67 -22.10
CA HIS A 138 -15.25 26.42 -20.87
C HIS A 138 -16.14 25.63 -19.91
N TYR A 139 -17.07 24.84 -20.47
CA TYR A 139 -18.05 24.05 -19.74
C TYR A 139 -17.98 22.60 -20.18
N LEU A 140 -18.19 21.68 -19.24
CA LEU A 140 -18.27 20.27 -19.55
C LEU A 140 -19.45 20.00 -20.51
N PRO A 141 -19.22 19.33 -21.66
CA PRO A 141 -20.27 19.01 -22.61
C PRO A 141 -21.40 18.17 -21.97
N SER A 142 -22.66 18.50 -22.29
CA SER A 142 -23.84 17.86 -21.67
C SER A 142 -23.88 16.34 -21.88
N HIS A 143 -23.48 15.86 -23.06
CA HIS A 143 -23.45 14.42 -23.33
C HIS A 143 -22.44 13.69 -22.44
N LEU A 144 -21.25 14.26 -22.24
CA LEU A 144 -20.25 13.73 -21.31
C LEU A 144 -20.74 13.79 -19.87
N TYR A 145 -21.41 14.87 -19.48
CA TYR A 145 -22.01 14.99 -18.16
C TYR A 145 -23.00 13.86 -17.87
N HIS A 146 -23.96 13.62 -18.77
CA HIS A 146 -24.95 12.55 -18.60
C HIS A 146 -24.30 11.16 -18.61
N MET A 147 -23.30 10.98 -19.48
CA MET A 147 -22.53 9.74 -19.56
C MET A 147 -21.83 9.43 -18.23
N MET A 148 -21.13 10.41 -17.64
CA MET A 148 -20.42 10.22 -16.39
C MET A 148 -21.35 9.99 -15.20
N VAL A 149 -22.45 10.74 -15.12
CA VAL A 149 -23.44 10.58 -14.05
C VAL A 149 -24.14 9.21 -14.12
N SER A 150 -24.18 8.57 -15.30
CA SER A 150 -24.74 7.22 -15.44
C SER A 150 -23.88 6.11 -14.84
N ILE A 151 -22.61 6.39 -14.53
CA ILE A 151 -21.67 5.40 -14.02
C ILE A 151 -21.93 5.18 -12.53
N PRO A 152 -22.05 3.91 -12.08
CA PRO A 152 -22.23 3.63 -10.66
C PRO A 152 -21.03 4.15 -9.85
N LYS A 153 -21.30 4.61 -8.62
CA LYS A 153 -20.30 5.18 -7.69
C LYS A 153 -19.76 6.56 -8.08
N VAL A 154 -20.20 7.16 -9.18
CA VAL A 154 -20.03 8.60 -9.41
C VAL A 154 -21.05 9.35 -8.55
N SER A 155 -20.58 10.24 -7.69
CA SER A 155 -21.44 11.08 -6.84
C SER A 155 -21.90 12.34 -7.56
N GLY A 156 -21.06 12.89 -8.43
CA GLY A 156 -21.39 14.09 -9.19
C GLY A 156 -20.17 14.79 -9.75
N ILE A 157 -20.37 16.03 -10.20
CA ILE A 157 -19.31 16.87 -10.76
C ILE A 157 -19.39 18.20 -9.99
N PRO A 158 -18.41 18.52 -9.12
CA PRO A 158 -18.47 19.67 -8.21
C PRO A 158 -18.58 20.99 -8.94
N SER A 159 -17.91 21.12 -10.09
CA SER A 159 -17.99 22.28 -10.96
C SER A 159 -18.08 21.85 -12.41
N ARG A 160 -19.01 22.46 -13.16
CA ARG A 160 -19.09 22.28 -14.62
C ARG A 160 -18.09 23.15 -15.37
N MET A 161 -17.40 24.06 -14.68
CA MET A 161 -16.39 24.94 -15.25
C MET A 161 -15.07 24.20 -15.43
N ASN A 162 -14.33 24.58 -16.47
CA ASN A 162 -12.96 24.16 -16.66
C ASN A 162 -12.07 24.60 -15.48
N ILE A 163 -11.24 23.69 -14.98
CA ILE A 163 -10.20 23.99 -14.01
C ILE A 163 -9.01 24.63 -14.75
N PRO A 164 -8.51 25.81 -14.33
CA PRO A 164 -7.35 26.42 -14.94
C PRO A 164 -6.13 25.49 -14.93
N GLU A 165 -5.44 25.40 -16.06
CA GLU A 165 -4.25 24.55 -16.22
C GLU A 165 -3.15 24.90 -15.20
N GLN A 166 -3.04 26.18 -14.82
CA GLN A 166 -2.11 26.63 -13.79
C GLN A 166 -2.39 25.98 -12.44
N GLU A 167 -3.65 25.87 -12.03
CA GLU A 167 -4.05 25.22 -10.78
C GLU A 167 -3.77 23.73 -10.82
N VAL A 168 -4.09 23.07 -11.94
CA VAL A 168 -3.80 21.64 -12.13
C VAL A 168 -2.29 21.38 -12.07
N SER A 169 -1.49 22.22 -12.73
CA SER A 169 -0.04 22.07 -12.73
C SER A 169 0.58 22.33 -11.34
N ALA A 170 0.04 23.28 -10.57
CA ALA A 170 0.46 23.55 -9.21
C ALA A 170 0.08 22.37 -8.29
N PHE A 171 -1.15 21.88 -8.42
CA PHE A 171 -1.62 20.70 -7.70
C PHE A 171 -0.76 19.47 -8.00
N LEU A 172 -0.48 19.17 -9.27
CA LEU A 172 0.38 18.04 -9.66
C LEU A 172 1.83 18.16 -9.15
N LYS A 173 2.33 19.39 -8.94
CA LYS A 173 3.66 19.62 -8.36
C LYS A 173 3.67 19.38 -6.84
N GLU A 174 2.60 19.76 -6.15
CA GLU A 174 2.47 19.57 -4.71
C GLU A 174 2.14 18.12 -4.34
N VAL A 175 1.35 17.45 -5.18
CA VAL A 175 0.96 16.06 -4.98
C VAL A 175 2.15 15.14 -5.24
N ALA A 176 2.73 14.64 -4.15
CA ALA A 176 3.78 13.63 -4.21
C ALA A 176 3.20 12.29 -4.70
N MET A 177 3.15 12.07 -6.01
CA MET A 177 2.82 10.77 -6.63
C MET A 177 3.96 9.74 -6.52
N SER A 178 4.91 9.93 -5.60
CA SER A 178 6.02 8.99 -5.43
C SER A 178 5.48 7.66 -4.91
N ALA A 179 5.75 6.58 -5.64
CA ALA A 179 5.47 5.23 -5.17
C ALA A 179 6.12 4.98 -3.80
N GLU A 180 5.43 4.19 -2.98
CA GLU A 180 5.86 3.85 -1.62
C GLU A 180 6.26 2.37 -1.55
N VAL A 181 7.16 2.04 -0.63
CA VAL A 181 7.58 0.67 -0.31
C VAL A 181 7.19 0.39 1.12
N GLU A 182 6.48 -0.71 1.36
CA GLU A 182 6.16 -1.22 2.69
C GLU A 182 7.11 -2.38 3.04
N LEU A 183 7.97 -2.17 4.04
CA LEU A 183 8.83 -3.19 4.62
C LEU A 183 8.16 -3.77 5.85
N GLN A 184 8.00 -5.09 5.88
CA GLN A 184 7.50 -5.82 7.04
C GLN A 184 8.66 -6.57 7.71
N PHE A 185 8.96 -6.17 8.95
CA PHE A 185 9.94 -6.85 9.79
C PHE A 185 9.29 -7.97 10.61
N ASP A 186 10.11 -8.87 11.12
CA ASP A 186 9.70 -10.07 11.85
C ASP A 186 8.76 -9.79 13.04
N GLU A 187 8.04 -10.85 13.44
CA GLU A 187 7.00 -10.78 14.47
C GLU A 187 7.57 -10.38 15.84
N ILE A 188 7.04 -9.29 16.39
CA ILE A 188 7.15 -8.93 17.80
C ILE A 188 6.55 -10.08 18.60
N LEU A 189 7.43 -10.79 19.30
CA LEU A 189 7.07 -11.88 20.19
C LEU A 189 6.16 -11.36 21.30
N SER A 190 5.24 -12.19 21.78
CA SER A 190 4.52 -11.90 23.03
C SER A 190 5.52 -11.57 24.15
N TYR A 191 5.21 -10.69 25.10
CA TYR A 191 6.09 -10.38 26.24
C TYR A 191 6.64 -11.66 26.93
N GLN A 192 5.78 -12.69 27.07
CA GLN A 192 6.18 -13.98 27.65
C GLN A 192 7.08 -14.82 26.74
N GLU A 193 6.95 -14.69 25.42
CA GLU A 193 7.78 -15.38 24.44
C GLU A 193 9.11 -14.64 24.23
N SER A 194 9.11 -13.32 24.32
CA SER A 194 10.29 -12.46 24.31
C SER A 194 11.17 -12.79 25.50
N LYS A 195 10.59 -12.80 26.70
CA LYS A 195 11.32 -13.14 27.93
C LYS A 195 11.88 -14.57 27.91
N LYS A 196 11.12 -15.55 27.39
CA LYS A 196 11.63 -16.92 27.23
C LYS A 196 12.76 -17.02 26.20
N LYS A 197 12.67 -16.30 25.08
CA LYS A 197 13.73 -16.26 24.09
C LYS A 197 14.97 -15.55 24.62
N GLU A 198 14.80 -14.47 25.36
CA GLU A 198 15.88 -13.75 26.03
C GLU A 198 16.58 -14.64 27.07
N GLU A 199 15.82 -15.34 27.91
CA GLU A 199 16.34 -16.32 28.87
C GLU A 199 17.10 -17.46 28.17
N ASN A 200 16.58 -17.96 27.04
CA ASN A 200 17.25 -19.00 26.25
C ASN A 200 18.52 -18.48 25.55
N LEU A 201 18.50 -17.27 24.99
CA LEU A 201 19.65 -16.65 24.34
C LEU A 201 20.74 -16.32 25.37
N LEU A 202 20.38 -15.87 26.56
CA LEU A 202 21.29 -15.71 27.70
C LEU A 202 21.91 -17.04 28.11
N HIS A 203 21.11 -18.11 28.17
CA HIS A 203 21.62 -19.43 28.49
C HIS A 203 22.62 -19.92 27.43
N GLU A 204 22.29 -19.80 26.14
CA GLU A 204 23.17 -20.17 25.03
C GLU A 204 24.45 -19.30 24.97
N ALA A 205 24.36 -18.01 25.30
CA ALA A 205 25.51 -17.11 25.38
C ALA A 205 26.43 -17.50 26.55
N ASN A 206 25.86 -17.82 27.71
CA ASN A 206 26.61 -18.29 28.89
C ASN A 206 27.27 -19.66 28.67
N GLU A 207 26.77 -20.48 27.74
CA GLU A 207 27.42 -21.73 27.34
C GLU A 207 28.59 -21.53 26.37
N CYS A 208 28.63 -20.41 25.64
CA CYS A 208 29.58 -20.14 24.54
C CYS A 208 30.52 -18.96 24.80
N VAL A 209 30.92 -18.74 26.06
CA VAL A 209 31.74 -17.59 26.50
C VAL A 209 33.06 -17.45 25.73
N GLY A 210 33.33 -16.27 25.21
CA GLY A 210 34.57 -15.86 24.52
C GLY A 210 34.59 -16.10 23.01
N THR A 211 33.50 -16.60 22.41
CA THR A 211 33.43 -16.92 20.98
C THR A 211 32.75 -15.83 20.15
N GLU A 212 32.96 -15.80 18.83
CA GLU A 212 32.22 -14.89 17.93
C GLU A 212 30.70 -15.10 18.00
N ARG A 213 30.29 -16.32 18.35
CA ARG A 213 28.89 -16.73 18.53
C ARG A 213 28.22 -16.07 19.73
N GLU A 214 28.95 -15.83 20.82
CA GLU A 214 28.46 -15.04 21.97
C GLU A 214 28.14 -13.60 21.55
N LYS A 215 29.02 -12.98 20.76
CA LYS A 215 28.81 -11.62 20.25
C LYS A 215 27.61 -11.54 19.31
N GLU A 216 27.36 -12.56 18.50
CA GLU A 216 26.16 -12.65 17.67
C GLU A 216 24.89 -12.80 18.52
N LEU A 217 24.91 -13.66 19.54
CA LEU A 217 23.78 -13.88 20.45
C LEU A 217 23.42 -12.62 21.25
N LEU A 218 24.43 -11.92 21.80
CA LEU A 218 24.22 -10.66 22.53
C LEU A 218 23.69 -9.56 21.60
N ARG A 219 24.17 -9.48 20.36
CA ARG A 219 23.60 -8.55 19.36
C ARG A 219 22.15 -8.86 19.04
N THR A 220 21.78 -10.14 18.95
CA THR A 220 20.38 -10.51 18.72
C THR A 220 19.48 -10.16 19.91
N MET A 221 20.01 -10.13 21.13
CA MET A 221 19.27 -9.64 22.31
C MET A 221 19.09 -8.12 22.27
N ASP A 222 20.14 -7.36 21.98
CA ASP A 222 20.05 -5.89 21.86
C ASP A 222 19.07 -5.48 20.72
N ASP A 223 19.07 -6.24 19.62
CA ASP A 223 18.14 -6.05 18.50
C ASP A 223 16.67 -6.31 18.87
N MET A 224 16.42 -7.18 19.87
CA MET A 224 15.06 -7.46 20.36
C MET A 224 14.46 -6.29 21.15
N ASP A 225 15.31 -5.54 21.87
CA ASP A 225 14.91 -4.38 22.68
C ASP A 225 14.80 -3.07 21.90
N THR A 226 15.24 -3.05 20.64
CA THR A 226 15.21 -1.82 19.83
C THR A 226 13.79 -1.47 19.37
N ASP A 227 13.26 -0.35 19.86
CA ASP A 227 11.95 0.18 19.43
C ASP A 227 12.08 0.99 18.14
N LEU A 228 11.78 0.34 17.00
CA LEU A 228 11.83 0.93 15.66
C LEU A 228 10.98 2.21 15.54
N GLU A 229 9.85 2.30 16.25
CA GLU A 229 8.98 3.47 16.16
C GLU A 229 9.63 4.69 16.81
N GLN A 230 10.25 4.51 17.98
CA GLN A 230 10.95 5.57 18.69
C GLN A 230 12.19 6.02 17.92
N GLU A 231 13.01 5.09 17.44
CA GLU A 231 14.23 5.46 16.73
C GLU A 231 13.96 6.17 15.40
N ILE A 232 12.89 5.81 14.68
CA ILE A 232 12.50 6.53 13.45
C ILE A 232 11.98 7.93 13.81
N ASN A 233 11.23 8.07 14.91
CA ASN A 233 10.75 9.39 15.36
C ASN A 233 11.91 10.28 15.85
N ASP A 234 12.92 9.71 16.49
CA ASP A 234 14.14 10.42 16.92
C ASP A 234 15.00 10.87 15.72
N LEU A 235 14.84 10.23 14.56
CA LEU A 235 15.50 10.59 13.31
C LEU A 235 14.69 11.56 12.43
N LYS A 236 13.42 11.83 12.75
CA LYS A 236 12.62 12.85 12.05
C LYS A 236 13.04 14.32 12.25
N PRO A 237 13.67 14.75 13.36
CA PRO A 237 14.11 16.15 13.48
C PRO A 237 15.31 16.51 12.58
N SER A 238 15.91 15.54 11.88
CA SER A 238 16.90 15.79 10.82
C SER A 238 16.26 16.58 9.67
N SER A 239 16.92 17.64 9.19
CA SER A 239 16.38 18.69 8.29
C SER A 239 15.93 18.26 6.88
N TYR A 240 15.67 16.98 6.62
CA TYR A 240 15.32 16.45 5.30
C TYR A 240 13.82 16.14 5.19
N PRO A 241 13.09 16.80 4.27
CA PRO A 241 11.64 16.60 4.08
C PRO A 241 11.26 15.19 3.58
N ILE A 242 12.24 14.42 3.12
CA ILE A 242 12.04 13.04 2.67
C ILE A 242 11.90 12.07 3.86
N ILE A 243 12.52 12.38 5.01
CA ILE A 243 12.51 11.54 6.22
C ILE A 243 11.16 11.66 6.93
N GLU A 244 10.53 12.83 6.90
CA GLU A 244 9.17 13.04 7.43
C GLU A 244 8.12 12.12 6.78
N ARG A 245 8.39 11.66 5.55
CA ARG A 245 7.50 10.74 4.81
C ARG A 245 7.62 9.29 5.29
N ILE A 246 8.62 8.96 6.12
CA ILE A 246 8.74 7.63 6.70
C ILE A 246 7.70 7.46 7.80
N LYS A 247 6.85 6.43 7.66
CA LYS A 247 5.89 6.04 8.70
C LYS A 247 6.26 4.66 9.19
N ALA A 248 6.39 4.53 10.50
CA ALA A 248 6.58 3.25 11.17
C ALA A 248 5.36 2.99 12.07
N TRP A 249 4.85 1.77 12.04
CA TRP A 249 3.79 1.35 12.94
C TRP A 249 3.85 -0.16 13.20
N VAL A 250 3.33 -0.58 14.36
CA VAL A 250 3.09 -1.98 14.68
C VAL A 250 1.68 -2.40 14.29
N LYS A 251 1.55 -3.40 13.42
CA LYS A 251 0.26 -4.01 13.05
C LYS A 251 0.34 -5.53 13.12
N ASN A 252 -0.62 -6.15 13.82
CA ASN A 252 -0.70 -7.61 13.97
C ASN A 252 0.62 -8.25 14.47
N LYS A 253 1.26 -7.65 15.47
CA LYS A 253 2.58 -8.05 15.98
C LYS A 253 3.72 -7.97 14.97
N ARG A 254 3.59 -7.22 13.87
CA ARG A 254 4.69 -6.99 12.92
C ARG A 254 5.05 -5.51 12.89
N LYS A 255 6.34 -5.20 12.97
CA LYS A 255 6.83 -3.83 12.77
C LYS A 255 6.81 -3.56 11.27
N THR A 256 6.08 -2.53 10.86
CA THR A 256 5.90 -2.17 9.44
C THR A 256 6.45 -0.76 9.23
N VAL A 257 7.25 -0.57 8.18
CA VAL A 257 7.80 0.74 7.81
C VAL A 257 7.44 1.03 6.35
N THR A 258 6.83 2.18 6.09
CA THR A 258 6.63 2.69 4.73
C THR A 258 7.54 3.85 4.43
N MET A 259 8.12 3.86 3.24
CA MET A 259 8.95 4.96 2.75
C MET A 259 8.83 5.14 1.23
N PRO A 260 9.22 6.30 0.68
CA PRO A 260 9.30 6.49 -0.76
C PRO A 260 10.29 5.54 -1.44
N VAL A 261 9.96 5.04 -2.63
CA VAL A 261 10.82 4.16 -3.44
C VAL A 261 12.20 4.78 -3.70
N SER A 262 12.26 6.09 -3.92
CA SER A 262 13.53 6.82 -4.13
C SER A 262 14.46 6.72 -2.92
N LEU A 263 13.91 6.84 -1.71
CA LEU A 263 14.67 6.70 -0.47
C LEU A 263 15.09 5.24 -0.26
N PHE A 264 14.18 4.29 -0.53
CA PHE A 264 14.49 2.87 -0.46
C PHE A 264 15.71 2.53 -1.33
N TYR A 265 15.71 2.96 -2.60
CA TYR A 265 16.88 2.77 -3.46
C TYR A 265 18.12 3.46 -2.92
N ALA A 266 18.01 4.69 -2.40
CA ALA A 266 19.18 5.38 -1.86
C ALA A 266 19.80 4.66 -0.63
N ILE A 267 18.98 3.98 0.18
CA ILE A 267 19.42 3.19 1.34
C ILE A 267 20.00 1.83 0.91
N TYR A 268 19.41 1.19 -0.11
CA TYR A 268 19.75 -0.17 -0.52
C TYR A 268 20.60 -0.28 -1.81
N GLN A 269 20.98 0.83 -2.43
CA GLN A 269 21.83 0.88 -3.63
C GLN A 269 23.17 0.14 -3.49
N GLU A 270 23.69 0.00 -2.26
CA GLU A 270 24.92 -0.78 -2.00
C GLU A 270 24.74 -2.28 -2.33
N ALA A 271 23.50 -2.80 -2.41
CA ALA A 271 23.19 -4.20 -2.65
C ALA A 271 22.70 -4.49 -4.08
N LYS A 272 23.40 -4.02 -5.13
CA LYS A 272 23.28 -4.47 -6.56
C LYS A 272 21.93 -5.11 -6.98
N GLY A 273 20.81 -4.40 -6.78
CA GLY A 273 19.48 -4.85 -7.21
C GLY A 273 18.92 -6.11 -6.51
N ALA A 274 19.62 -6.70 -5.54
CA ALA A 274 19.13 -7.84 -4.78
C ALA A 274 18.64 -7.37 -3.41
N VAL A 275 17.34 -7.52 -3.19
CA VAL A 275 16.72 -7.36 -1.87
C VAL A 275 17.39 -8.36 -0.91
N PRO A 276 17.95 -7.93 0.24
CA PRO A 276 18.51 -8.85 1.20
C PRO A 276 17.42 -9.82 1.70
N ALA A 277 17.72 -11.12 1.68
CA ALA A 277 16.77 -12.21 2.00
C ALA A 277 16.18 -12.16 3.42
N LYS A 278 16.76 -11.37 4.32
CA LYS A 278 16.25 -11.09 5.67
C LYS A 278 16.49 -9.63 6.01
N TYR A 279 15.42 -8.92 6.36
CA TYR A 279 15.48 -7.56 6.89
C TYR A 279 15.53 -7.62 8.41
N SER A 280 16.69 -7.33 9.00
CA SER A 280 16.74 -7.02 10.43
C SER A 280 16.33 -5.55 10.62
N SER A 281 15.56 -5.28 11.68
CA SER A 281 15.22 -3.93 12.10
C SER A 281 16.47 -3.08 12.34
N SER A 282 17.48 -3.65 12.99
CA SER A 282 18.75 -2.99 13.31
C SER A 282 19.57 -2.64 12.07
N ASP A 283 19.64 -3.53 11.07
CA ASP A 283 20.33 -3.26 9.80
C ASP A 283 19.66 -2.11 9.03
N PHE A 284 18.31 -2.07 9.03
CA PHE A 284 17.58 -0.97 8.41
C PHE A 284 17.91 0.37 9.06
N ILE A 285 17.87 0.46 10.40
CA ILE A 285 18.20 1.67 11.15
C ILE A 285 19.64 2.10 10.89
N HIS A 286 20.60 1.16 10.93
CA HIS A 286 22.00 1.45 10.69
C HIS A 286 22.24 2.03 9.30
N ARG A 287 21.60 1.46 8.26
CA ARG A 287 21.69 1.97 6.89
C ARG A 287 21.03 3.33 6.74
N LEU A 288 19.89 3.54 7.39
CA LEU A 288 19.20 4.83 7.40
C LEU A 288 20.08 5.90 8.07
N ARG A 289 20.65 5.63 9.25
CA ARG A 289 21.59 6.53 9.94
C ARG A 289 22.81 6.84 9.09
N ARG A 290 23.41 5.83 8.44
CA ARG A 290 24.54 6.01 7.54
C ARG A 290 24.18 6.87 6.33
N TRP A 291 22.97 6.71 5.78
CA TRP A 291 22.48 7.53 4.68
C TRP A 291 22.32 8.99 5.12
N ILE A 292 21.70 9.24 6.29
CA ILE A 292 21.55 10.58 6.86
C ILE A 292 22.93 11.23 7.06
N GLN A 293 23.86 10.54 7.73
CA GLN A 293 25.22 11.05 7.97
C GLN A 293 25.98 11.36 6.68
N LYS A 294 25.88 10.51 5.65
CA LYS A 294 26.52 10.78 4.34
C LYS A 294 25.97 12.04 3.66
N HIS A 295 24.71 12.37 3.88
CA HIS A 295 24.07 13.53 3.26
C HIS A 295 24.15 14.80 4.13
N GLU A 296 24.30 14.66 5.45
CA GLU A 296 24.63 15.78 6.37
C GLU A 296 26.04 16.35 6.08
N VAL A 297 26.97 15.52 5.62
CA VAL A 297 28.36 15.92 5.30
C VAL A 297 28.47 16.72 3.98
N VAL A 298 27.38 16.99 3.28
CA VAL A 298 27.38 17.81 2.04
C VAL A 298 27.20 19.32 2.31
N LEU A 299 27.43 19.76 3.55
CA LEU A 299 27.44 21.19 3.91
C LEU A 299 28.82 21.63 4.45
N GLU A 300 29.79 21.77 3.53
CA GLU A 300 30.75 22.88 3.50
C GLU A 300 30.96 23.33 2.05
#